data_AF-A0A964PZM2-F1
#
_entry.id   AF-A0A964PZM2-F1
#
_cell.length_a   1.000
_cell.length_b   1.000
_cell.length_c   1.000
_cell.angle_alpha   90.00
_cell.angle_beta   90.00
_cell.angle_gamma   90.00
#
_symmetry.space_group_name_H-M   'P 1'
#
loop_
_entity.id
_entity.type
_entity.pdbx_description
1 polymer ?
#
loop_
_entity_poly.entity_id
_entity_poly.type
_entity_poly.pdbx_seq_one_letter_code
_entity_poly.pdbx_strand_id
1 'polypeptide(L)'
;MDLETPPGPPRALPVLQALVVFLILSLLVGIAIPRVEQLQARRVASEAFLDMSSIRSAASAYLQARGEWPATIVADAGPGALAPYLPPGFSFRSEQYELSWEHWPLPVGLPPGGDSVSLIAVLVRTPLERVPRELLRVLGPGVGRFTLGETTTFILEGL
;
A
#
# COMPACT_ATOMS: atom_id res chain seq x y z
N MET A 1 46.61 -62.27 -22.32
CA MET A 1 45.44 -61.68 -23.02
C MET A 1 44.82 -60.74 -22.02
N ASP A 2 45.45 -59.59 -21.87
CA ASP A 2 45.17 -58.61 -20.83
C ASP A 2 43.99 -57.74 -21.27
N LEU A 3 42.93 -57.77 -20.46
CA LEU A 3 41.74 -56.96 -20.66
C LEU A 3 42.02 -55.58 -20.08
N GLU A 4 42.41 -54.65 -20.94
CA GLU A 4 42.56 -53.25 -20.61
C GLU A 4 41.18 -52.67 -20.23
N THR A 5 40.96 -52.45 -18.94
CA THR A 5 39.72 -51.84 -18.44
C THR A 5 39.68 -50.36 -18.87
N PRO A 6 38.55 -49.88 -19.44
CA PRO A 6 38.47 -48.53 -19.97
C PRO A 6 38.58 -47.47 -18.85
N PRO A 7 39.20 -46.31 -19.13
CA PRO A 7 39.33 -45.23 -18.16
C PRO A 7 37.94 -44.69 -17.78
N GLY A 8 37.68 -44.60 -16.47
CA GLY A 8 36.43 -44.05 -15.93
C GLY A 8 36.22 -42.58 -16.33
N PRO A 9 34.97 -42.11 -16.44
CA PRO A 9 34.65 -40.79 -16.96
C PRO A 9 35.33 -39.67 -16.14
N PRO A 10 35.81 -38.60 -16.79
CA PRO A 10 36.52 -37.51 -16.13
C PRO A 10 35.61 -36.81 -15.10
N ARG A 11 36.04 -36.78 -13.83
CA ARG A 11 35.33 -36.18 -12.68
C ARG A 11 35.22 -34.65 -12.70
N ALA A 12 35.69 -33.98 -13.77
CA ALA A 12 35.70 -32.53 -13.89
C ALA A 12 34.36 -31.93 -14.40
N LEU A 13 33.55 -32.69 -15.14
CA LEU A 13 32.24 -32.25 -15.63
C LEU A 13 31.22 -31.84 -14.55
N PRO A 14 31.02 -32.58 -13.44
CA PRO A 14 29.97 -32.26 -12.48
C PRO A 14 30.23 -30.97 -11.69
N VAL A 15 31.50 -30.60 -11.45
CA VAL A 15 31.84 -29.36 -10.74
C VAL A 15 31.52 -28.14 -11.60
N LEU A 16 31.88 -28.19 -12.89
CA LEU A 16 31.54 -27.11 -13.84
C LEU A 16 30.02 -27.00 -14.01
N GLN A 17 29.33 -28.12 -14.14
CA GLN A 17 27.87 -28.13 -14.27
C GLN A 17 27.19 -27.58 -13.02
N ALA A 18 27.65 -27.94 -11.83
CA ALA A 18 27.15 -27.35 -10.58
C ALA A 18 27.37 -25.84 -10.55
N LEU A 19 28.56 -25.35 -10.92
CA LEU A 19 28.85 -23.91 -10.98
C LEU A 19 27.91 -23.16 -11.93
N VAL A 20 27.68 -23.71 -13.13
CA VAL A 20 26.75 -23.11 -14.11
C VAL A 20 25.31 -23.11 -13.58
N VAL A 21 24.86 -24.20 -12.96
CA VAL A 21 23.53 -24.28 -12.35
C VAL A 21 23.39 -23.25 -11.23
N PHE A 22 24.35 -23.13 -10.32
CA PHE A 22 24.32 -22.14 -9.25
C PHE A 22 24.35 -20.69 -9.78
N LEU A 23 25.13 -20.43 -10.84
CA LEU A 23 25.16 -19.13 -11.51
C LEU A 23 23.77 -18.77 -12.06
N ILE A 24 23.13 -19.69 -12.80
CA ILE A 24 21.80 -19.48 -13.38
C ILE A 24 20.76 -19.29 -12.27
N LEU A 25 20.79 -20.12 -11.22
CA LEU A 25 19.87 -19.99 -10.09
C LEU A 25 20.02 -18.64 -9.37
N SER A 26 21.25 -18.18 -9.16
CA SER A 26 21.52 -16.88 -8.51
C SER A 26 20.98 -15.72 -9.33
N LEU A 27 21.14 -15.79 -10.66
CA LEU A 27 20.57 -14.81 -11.60
C LEU A 27 19.04 -14.82 -11.57
N LEU A 28 18.43 -16.01 -11.61
CA LEU A 28 16.97 -16.16 -11.56
C LEU A 28 16.39 -15.63 -10.25
N VAL A 29 17.01 -15.95 -9.12
CA VAL A 29 16.60 -15.43 -7.80
C VAL A 29 16.70 -13.91 -7.75
N GLY A 30 17.79 -13.34 -8.25
CA GLY A 30 17.99 -11.89 -8.32
C GLY A 30 16.92 -11.15 -9.14
N ILE A 31 16.35 -11.80 -10.17
CA ILE A 31 15.26 -11.23 -10.98
C ILE A 31 13.89 -11.48 -10.35
N ALA A 32 13.69 -12.64 -9.71
CA ALA A 32 12.40 -13.06 -9.19
C ALA A 32 11.98 -12.27 -7.95
N ILE A 33 12.87 -12.09 -6.98
CA ILE A 33 12.59 -11.39 -5.71
C ILE A 33 11.97 -10.00 -5.92
N PRO A 34 12.61 -9.07 -6.68
CA PRO A 34 12.09 -7.71 -6.81
C PRO A 34 10.72 -7.65 -7.52
N ARG A 35 10.42 -8.62 -8.38
CA ARG A 35 9.10 -8.70 -9.05
C ARG A 35 8.00 -9.12 -8.09
N VAL A 36 8.26 -10.08 -7.22
CA VAL A 36 7.29 -10.53 -6.22
C VAL A 36 6.97 -9.40 -5.25
N GLU A 37 7.98 -8.68 -4.76
CA GLU A 37 7.79 -7.51 -3.89
C GLU A 37 6.94 -6.43 -4.56
N GLN A 38 7.16 -6.17 -5.85
CA GLN A 38 6.40 -5.18 -6.60
C GLN A 38 4.92 -5.57 -6.77
N LEU A 39 4.65 -6.85 -7.06
CA LEU A 39 3.29 -7.35 -7.20
C LEU A 39 2.54 -7.30 -5.87
N GLN A 40 3.20 -7.65 -4.76
CA GLN A 40 2.62 -7.53 -3.43
C GLN A 40 2.30 -6.07 -3.11
N ALA A 41 3.25 -5.15 -3.27
CA ALA A 41 3.04 -3.73 -2.99
C ALA A 41 1.88 -3.13 -3.80
N ARG A 42 1.70 -3.54 -5.07
CA ARG A 42 0.57 -3.11 -5.91
C ARG A 42 -0.77 -3.62 -5.42
N ARG A 43 -0.83 -4.86 -4.93
CA ARG A 43 -2.06 -5.43 -4.36
C ARG A 43 -2.45 -4.65 -3.10
N VAL A 44 -1.52 -4.50 -2.16
CA VAL A 44 -1.73 -3.74 -0.92
C VAL A 44 -2.20 -2.31 -1.22
N ALA A 45 -1.55 -1.65 -2.19
CA ALA A 45 -1.93 -0.30 -2.60
C ALA A 45 -3.36 -0.25 -3.19
N SER A 46 -3.75 -1.24 -4.00
CA SER A 46 -5.09 -1.30 -4.59
C SER A 46 -6.15 -1.55 -3.52
N GLU A 47 -5.88 -2.43 -2.56
CA GLU A 47 -6.76 -2.70 -1.42
C GLU A 47 -6.93 -1.45 -0.53
N ALA A 48 -5.82 -0.82 -0.13
CA ALA A 48 -5.86 0.41 0.65
C ALA A 48 -6.62 1.54 -0.08
N PHE A 49 -6.51 1.63 -1.41
CA PHE A 49 -7.27 2.60 -2.21
C PHE A 49 -8.78 2.34 -2.19
N LEU A 50 -9.20 1.08 -2.30
CA LEU A 50 -10.61 0.69 -2.25
C LEU A 50 -11.21 0.96 -0.87
N ASP A 51 -10.47 0.64 0.19
CA ASP A 51 -10.88 0.90 1.56
C ASP A 51 -10.99 2.40 1.85
N MET A 52 -10.00 3.17 1.39
CA MET A 52 -10.00 4.62 1.48
C MET A 52 -11.19 5.25 0.75
N SER A 53 -11.53 4.72 -0.42
CA SER A 53 -12.72 5.16 -1.17
C SER A 53 -14.01 4.81 -0.43
N SER A 54 -14.05 3.66 0.26
CA SER A 54 -15.17 3.24 1.09
C SER A 54 -15.36 4.16 2.29
N ILE A 55 -14.28 4.50 3.01
CA ILE A 55 -14.30 5.46 4.12
C ILE A 55 -14.79 6.83 3.64
N ARG A 56 -14.28 7.31 2.50
CA ARG A 56 -14.73 8.58 1.92
C ARG A 56 -16.24 8.56 1.63
N SER A 57 -16.73 7.52 0.96
CA SER A 57 -18.15 7.40 0.66
C SER A 57 -19.01 7.34 1.92
N ALA A 58 -18.54 6.65 2.97
CA ALA A 58 -19.20 6.56 4.26
C ALA A 58 -19.23 7.92 4.99
N ALA A 59 -18.13 8.68 4.94
CA ALA A 59 -18.07 10.02 5.53
C ALA A 59 -18.99 11.01 4.80
N SER A 60 -19.07 10.94 3.48
CA SER A 60 -20.04 11.73 2.71
C SER A 60 -21.48 11.36 3.04
N ALA A 61 -21.80 10.08 3.22
CA ALA A 61 -23.12 9.63 3.65
C ALA A 61 -23.46 10.11 5.07
N TYR A 62 -22.48 10.07 5.99
CA TYR A 62 -22.63 10.62 7.34
C TYR A 62 -22.93 12.12 7.31
N LEU A 63 -22.20 12.89 6.51
CA LEU A 63 -22.44 14.32 6.32
C LEU A 63 -23.84 14.60 5.80
N GLN A 64 -24.30 13.85 4.79
CA GLN A 64 -25.66 14.02 4.25
C GLN A 64 -26.75 13.70 5.27
N ALA A 65 -26.51 12.72 6.16
CA ALA A 65 -27.48 12.31 7.16
C ALA A 65 -27.50 13.21 8.42
N ARG A 66 -26.35 13.77 8.81
CA ARG A 66 -26.18 14.49 10.09
C ARG A 66 -25.94 15.99 9.93
N GLY A 67 -25.57 16.45 8.73
CA GLY A 67 -25.19 17.84 8.46
C GLY A 67 -23.83 18.24 9.02
N GLU A 68 -23.06 17.29 9.56
CA GLU A 68 -21.73 17.50 10.14
C GLU A 68 -20.77 16.40 9.69
N TRP A 69 -19.48 16.73 9.60
CA TRP A 69 -18.45 15.74 9.30
C TRP A 69 -18.22 14.80 10.49
N PRO A 70 -17.93 13.51 10.24
CA PRO A 70 -17.64 12.57 11.30
C PRO A 70 -16.33 12.96 12.00
N ALA A 71 -16.29 12.75 13.31
CA ALA A 71 -15.08 12.97 14.11
C ALA A 71 -13.91 12.12 13.59
N THR A 72 -12.68 12.56 13.87
CA THR A 72 -11.46 11.81 13.56
C THR A 72 -11.54 10.38 14.09
N ILE A 73 -11.22 9.41 13.24
CA ILE A 73 -11.17 7.99 13.58
C ILE A 73 -9.75 7.51 13.39
N VAL A 74 -9.10 7.11 14.48
CA VAL A 74 -7.80 6.43 14.45
C VAL A 74 -8.00 4.92 14.26
N ALA A 75 -7.04 4.25 13.64
CA ALA A 75 -7.15 2.83 13.29
C ALA A 75 -7.55 1.93 14.46
N ASP A 76 -7.06 2.25 15.66
CA ASP A 76 -7.27 1.47 16.89
C ASP A 76 -8.68 1.63 17.49
N ALA A 77 -9.41 2.67 17.11
CA ALA A 77 -10.73 2.97 17.65
C ALA A 77 -11.88 2.23 16.92
N GLY A 78 -11.59 1.62 15.77
CA GLY A 78 -12.58 0.96 14.93
C GLY A 78 -13.56 1.92 14.24
N PRO A 79 -14.61 1.42 13.56
CA PRO A 79 -15.42 2.21 12.64
C PRO A 79 -16.35 3.25 13.30
N GLY A 80 -16.53 3.22 14.62
CA GLY A 80 -17.24 4.26 15.38
C GLY A 80 -18.58 4.68 14.76
N ALA A 81 -18.75 5.99 14.57
CA ALA A 81 -19.95 6.59 13.98
C ALA A 81 -20.13 6.30 12.47
N LEU A 82 -19.08 5.85 11.78
CA LEU A 82 -19.12 5.45 10.37
C LEU A 82 -19.56 4.01 10.16
N ALA A 83 -19.62 3.19 11.21
CA ALA A 83 -19.99 1.77 11.11
C ALA A 83 -21.27 1.49 10.31
N PRO A 84 -22.37 2.28 10.41
CA PRO A 84 -23.59 2.04 9.62
C PRO A 84 -23.44 2.31 8.12
N TYR A 85 -22.41 3.07 7.73
CA TYR A 85 -22.19 3.53 6.35
C TYR A 85 -21.05 2.78 5.67
N LEU A 86 -20.35 1.92 6.42
CA LEU A 86 -19.24 1.11 5.91
C LEU A 86 -19.73 -0.29 5.49
N PRO A 87 -18.98 -0.97 4.61
CA PRO A 87 -19.24 -2.37 4.30
C PRO A 87 -19.28 -3.24 5.57
N PRO A 88 -20.10 -4.29 5.60
CA PRO A 88 -20.16 -5.19 6.75
C PRO A 88 -18.80 -5.84 6.98
N GLY A 89 -18.32 -5.78 8.23
CA GLY A 89 -17.01 -6.33 8.62
C GLY A 89 -15.81 -5.44 8.25
N PHE A 90 -16.03 -4.19 7.84
CA PHE A 90 -14.94 -3.27 7.56
C PHE A 90 -14.05 -3.03 8.78
N SER A 91 -12.74 -3.09 8.57
CA SER A 91 -11.72 -2.82 9.58
C SER A 91 -10.80 -1.71 9.09
N PHE A 92 -10.50 -0.76 9.97
CA PHE A 92 -9.48 0.26 9.72
C PHE A 92 -8.05 -0.29 9.85
N ARG A 93 -7.91 -1.55 10.29
CA ARG A 93 -6.62 -2.27 10.36
C ARG A 93 -6.64 -3.49 9.45
N SER A 94 -5.63 -3.59 8.62
CA SER A 94 -5.25 -4.78 7.85
C SER A 94 -3.91 -5.31 8.38
N GLU A 95 -3.51 -6.52 7.98
CA GLU A 95 -2.18 -7.08 8.31
C GLU A 95 -1.04 -6.23 7.72
N GLN A 96 -1.32 -5.47 6.66
CA GLN A 96 -0.31 -4.78 5.85
C GLN A 96 -0.38 -3.25 5.93
N TYR A 97 -1.48 -2.70 6.45
CA TYR A 97 -1.66 -1.26 6.61
C TYR A 97 -2.71 -0.92 7.68
N GLU A 98 -2.62 0.30 8.19
CA GLU A 98 -3.61 0.92 9.07
C GLU A 98 -4.15 2.19 8.42
N LEU A 99 -5.46 2.39 8.55
CA LEU A 99 -6.19 3.54 8.04
C LEU A 99 -6.67 4.42 9.19
N SER A 100 -6.58 5.74 9.02
CA SER A 100 -7.31 6.68 9.86
C SER A 100 -8.03 7.72 9.02
N TRP A 101 -9.18 8.17 9.52
CA TRP A 101 -9.97 9.23 8.94
C TRP A 101 -9.74 10.53 9.70
N GLU A 102 -9.41 11.59 8.99
CA GLU A 102 -9.27 12.92 9.57
C GLU A 102 -9.94 13.99 8.70
N HIS A 103 -10.59 14.93 9.38
CA HIS A 103 -11.18 16.12 8.79
C HIS A 103 -10.60 17.34 9.48
N TRP A 104 -9.90 18.18 8.73
CA TRP A 104 -9.31 19.42 9.24
C TRP A 104 -9.99 20.63 8.60
N PRO A 105 -10.80 21.39 9.37
CA PRO A 105 -11.30 22.68 8.88
C PRO A 105 -10.11 23.64 8.74
N LEU A 106 -9.84 24.16 7.54
CA LEU A 106 -8.81 25.18 7.37
C LEU A 106 -9.34 26.54 7.85
N PRO A 107 -8.55 27.33 8.59
CA PRO A 107 -8.89 28.70 8.88
C PRO A 107 -8.97 29.51 7.58
N VAL A 108 -10.03 30.31 7.46
CA VAL A 108 -10.31 31.21 6.32
C VAL A 108 -9.09 32.11 6.06
N GLY A 109 -8.48 32.02 4.86
CA GLY A 109 -7.32 32.85 4.51
C GLY A 109 -6.40 32.39 3.36
N LEU A 110 -6.63 31.24 2.73
CA LEU A 110 -6.01 30.90 1.44
C LEU A 110 -6.79 31.59 0.28
N PRO A 111 -6.14 31.95 -0.86
CA PRO A 111 -6.66 32.92 -1.84
C PRO A 111 -8.02 32.53 -2.47
N PRO A 112 -8.78 33.51 -2.99
CA PRO A 112 -10.22 33.60 -2.77
C PRO A 112 -11.03 32.81 -3.80
N GLY A 113 -11.94 31.96 -3.33
CA GLY A 113 -12.85 31.23 -4.21
C GLY A 113 -13.83 30.28 -3.52
N GLY A 114 -14.44 30.67 -2.40
CA GLY A 114 -15.61 29.97 -1.85
C GLY A 114 -15.45 29.43 -0.43
N ASP A 115 -16.61 29.27 0.21
CA ASP A 115 -16.85 28.90 1.61
C ASP A 115 -15.91 27.84 2.19
N SER A 116 -15.40 28.11 3.41
CA SER A 116 -14.68 27.18 4.30
C SER A 116 -13.98 26.00 3.62
N VAL A 117 -12.73 26.22 3.18
CA VAL A 117 -11.93 25.14 2.61
C VAL A 117 -11.71 24.07 3.69
N SER A 118 -12.11 22.83 3.47
CA SER A 118 -11.89 21.73 4.42
C SER A 118 -11.04 20.64 3.80
N LEU A 119 -10.04 20.18 4.55
CA LEU A 119 -9.18 19.08 4.14
C LEU A 119 -9.72 17.76 4.65
N ILE A 120 -9.89 16.83 3.72
CA ILE A 120 -10.20 15.44 4.00
C ILE A 120 -8.95 14.61 3.77
N ALA A 121 -8.50 13.95 4.83
CA ALA A 121 -7.32 13.10 4.79
C ALA A 121 -7.68 11.67 5.22
N VAL A 122 -7.14 10.71 4.47
CA VAL A 122 -7.08 9.32 4.93
C VAL A 122 -5.60 8.97 5.04
N LEU A 123 -5.19 8.63 6.25
CA LEU A 123 -3.80 8.30 6.53
C LEU A 123 -3.61 6.81 6.32
N VAL A 124 -2.50 6.44 5.69
CA VAL A 124 -2.12 5.05 5.48
C VAL A 124 -0.77 4.81 6.16
N ARG A 125 -0.78 4.06 7.24
CA ARG A 125 0.46 3.60 7.88
C ARG A 125 0.78 2.21 7.39
N THR A 126 1.99 2.01 6.87
CA THR A 126 2.42 0.70 6.38
C THR A 126 3.92 0.51 6.61
N PRO A 127 4.36 -0.68 7.05
CA PRO A 127 5.79 -0.98 7.18
C PRO A 127 6.47 -1.22 5.83
N LEU A 128 5.71 -1.31 4.74
CA LEU A 128 6.23 -1.64 3.41
C LEU A 128 6.61 -0.38 2.62
N GLU A 129 7.92 -0.11 2.48
CA GLU A 129 8.45 1.10 1.80
C GLU A 129 7.97 1.27 0.35
N ARG A 130 7.60 0.18 -0.34
CA ARG A 130 7.16 0.21 -1.74
C ARG A 130 5.67 0.55 -1.90
N VAL A 131 4.85 0.36 -0.87
CA VAL A 131 3.40 0.59 -0.92
C VAL A 131 3.07 2.06 -1.18
N PRO A 132 3.67 3.06 -0.51
CA PRO A 132 3.41 4.47 -0.79
C PRO A 132 3.64 4.86 -2.26
N ARG A 133 4.66 4.26 -2.91
CA ARG A 133 4.99 4.55 -4.31
C ARG A 133 3.97 3.96 -5.28
N GLU A 134 3.48 2.75 -5.03
CA GLU A 134 2.43 2.15 -5.87
C GLU A 134 1.07 2.81 -5.59
N LEU A 135 0.78 3.23 -4.35
CA LEU A 135 -0.44 3.98 -4.03
C LEU A 135 -0.54 5.29 -4.83
N LEU A 136 0.57 6.03 -4.95
CA LEU A 136 0.64 7.22 -5.80
C LEU A 136 0.33 6.95 -7.28
N ARG A 137 0.73 5.78 -7.79
CA ARG A 137 0.41 5.41 -9.19
C ARG A 137 -1.06 5.10 -9.37
N VAL A 138 -1.71 4.55 -8.35
CA VAL A 138 -3.16 4.27 -8.36
C VAL A 138 -3.96 5.57 -8.20
N LEU A 139 -3.51 6.46 -7.30
CA LEU A 139 -4.19 7.71 -6.97
C LEU A 139 -4.09 8.78 -8.07
N GLY A 140 -3.04 8.76 -8.87
CA GLY A 140 -2.83 9.72 -9.96
C GLY A 140 -2.23 11.07 -9.51
N PRO A 141 -1.87 11.94 -10.47
CA PRO A 141 -1.28 13.24 -10.20
C PRO A 141 -2.35 14.22 -9.69
N GLY A 142 -2.32 14.56 -8.41
CA GLY A 142 -3.28 15.49 -7.78
C GLY A 142 -3.46 15.31 -6.28
N VAL A 143 -3.10 14.13 -5.75
CA VAL A 143 -3.20 13.83 -4.31
C VAL A 143 -1.99 14.37 -3.57
N GLY A 144 -2.23 15.25 -2.59
CA GLY A 144 -1.18 15.75 -1.70
C GLY A 144 -0.63 14.63 -0.81
N ARG A 145 0.69 14.45 -0.78
CA ARG A 145 1.36 13.50 0.12
C ARG A 145 2.14 14.24 1.19
N PHE A 146 1.99 13.80 2.43
CA PHE A 146 2.94 14.10 3.49
C PHE A 146 3.42 12.80 4.12
N THR A 147 4.73 12.65 4.31
CA THR A 147 5.29 11.48 4.98
C THR A 147 6.00 11.96 6.24
N LEU A 148 5.55 11.47 7.39
CA LEU A 148 6.15 11.74 8.69
C LEU A 148 6.63 10.40 9.28
N GLY A 149 7.94 10.16 9.24
CA GLY A 149 8.52 8.87 9.64
C GLY A 149 8.01 7.70 8.78
N GLU A 150 7.45 6.68 9.42
CA GLU A 150 6.86 5.49 8.76
C GLU A 150 5.41 5.69 8.31
N THR A 151 4.82 6.86 8.58
CA THR A 151 3.41 7.14 8.26
C THR A 151 3.34 7.97 6.99
N THR A 152 2.58 7.49 5.99
CA THR A 152 2.29 8.26 4.78
C THR A 152 0.85 8.72 4.79
N THR A 153 0.65 10.03 4.91
CA THR A 153 -0.65 10.68 4.84
C THR A 153 -0.97 11.05 3.41
N PHE A 154 -2.17 10.66 2.95
CA PHE A 154 -2.69 11.05 1.65
C PHE A 154 -3.88 12.00 1.83
N ILE A 155 -3.81 13.16 1.18
CA ILE A 155 -4.85 14.19 1.19
C ILE A 155 -5.67 13.99 -0.07
N LEU A 156 -6.91 13.53 0.10
CA LEU A 156 -7.76 13.11 -1.02
C LEU A 156 -8.46 14.29 -1.69
N GLU A 157 -8.77 15.33 -0.94
CA GLU A 157 -9.40 16.55 -1.44
C GLU A 157 -9.25 17.69 -0.42
N GLY A 158 -9.00 18.90 -0.92
CA GLY A 158 -9.37 20.14 -0.25
C GLY A 158 -10.51 20.74 -1.05
N LEU A 159 -11.73 20.67 -0.52
CA LEU A 159 -12.86 21.46 -1.00
C LEU A 159 -12.70 22.87 -0.47
#